data_AF-A0A127VCJ5-F1
#
_entry.id   AF-A0A127VCJ5-F1
#
_cell.length_a   1.000
_cell.length_b   1.000
_cell.length_c   1.000
_cell.angle_alpha   90.00
_cell.angle_beta   90.00
_cell.angle_gamma   90.00
#
_symmetry.space_group_name_H-M   'P 1'
#
loop_
_entity.id
_entity.type
_entity.pdbx_description
1 polymer ?
#
loop_
_entity_poly.entity_id
_entity_poly.type
_entity_poly.pdbx_seq_one_letter_code
_entity_poly.pdbx_strand_id
1 'polypeptide(L)'
;MKYIIFIGLAFILNSCDAQSEKTKKPQPVKHSNLVKQHSYSQLLKNKKMEHFDIKKFDAHKDESQNYKYTLEDGSVVEEYTGLNNHEYMRDITKKKSLFTTNLVFDPSGNLKTKGQTFKNTTELGIWTDYDEKGNLIKTTDTDKPFIITFEDIAKFCEERKADLYAYSTTIDRFYDQSTKVCTWTVKYTGEYEGTVGNYSIDIDGKTGDILRVIQTFGKHGEHKTIYDKKLSGARKVGVNKGGKMGQTTEIKVFGVAYLNNHGAKNY
;
A
#
# COMPACT_ATOMS: atom_id res chain seq x y z
N MET A 1 -62.23 -56.73 -21.04
CA MET A 1 -61.23 -57.10 -20.02
C MET A 1 -59.87 -56.57 -20.43
N LYS A 2 -59.20 -55.86 -19.51
CA LYS A 2 -57.77 -55.47 -19.48
C LYS A 2 -57.24 -54.57 -20.62
N TYR A 3 -57.20 -53.27 -20.36
CA TYR A 3 -56.14 -52.39 -20.86
C TYR A 3 -55.29 -51.95 -19.66
N ILE A 4 -54.01 -52.29 -19.71
CA ILE A 4 -52.99 -51.91 -18.73
C ILE A 4 -52.54 -50.49 -19.09
N ILE A 5 -52.74 -49.54 -18.17
CA ILE A 5 -52.22 -48.18 -18.29
C ILE A 5 -50.88 -48.12 -17.56
N PHE A 6 -49.79 -48.11 -18.33
CA PHE A 6 -48.46 -47.71 -17.87
C PHE A 6 -48.30 -46.22 -18.21
N ILE A 7 -48.26 -45.34 -17.21
CA ILE A 7 -47.84 -43.95 -17.40
C ILE A 7 -46.67 -43.70 -16.44
N GLY A 8 -45.51 -43.46 -17.05
CA GLY A 8 -44.22 -43.37 -16.40
C GLY A 8 -44.09 -42.16 -15.49
N LEU A 9 -43.38 -42.38 -14.38
CA LEU A 9 -42.90 -41.37 -13.46
C LEU A 9 -41.84 -40.51 -14.19
N ALA A 10 -42.19 -39.29 -14.58
CA ALA A 10 -41.22 -38.33 -15.09
C ALA A 10 -40.43 -37.75 -13.90
N PHE A 11 -39.21 -38.23 -13.71
CA PHE A 11 -38.22 -37.60 -12.84
C PHE A 11 -37.84 -36.24 -13.44
N ILE A 12 -38.36 -35.15 -12.86
CA ILE A 12 -37.88 -33.81 -13.12
C ILE A 12 -36.55 -33.67 -12.39
N LEU A 13 -35.46 -33.88 -13.11
CA LEU A 13 -34.13 -33.46 -12.68
C LEU A 13 -34.13 -31.94 -12.59
N ASN A 14 -34.25 -31.40 -11.39
CA ASN A 14 -33.85 -30.03 -11.10
C ASN A 14 -32.34 -29.95 -11.28
N SER A 15 -31.90 -29.64 -12.51
CA SER A 15 -30.59 -29.10 -12.77
C SER A 15 -30.49 -27.78 -12.01
N CYS A 16 -29.72 -27.80 -10.92
CA CYS A 16 -29.28 -26.60 -10.24
C CYS A 16 -28.29 -25.91 -11.18
N ASP A 17 -28.80 -25.09 -12.10
CA ASP A 17 -27.98 -24.17 -12.86
C ASP A 17 -27.50 -23.10 -11.87
N ALA A 18 -26.36 -23.38 -11.23
CA ALA A 18 -25.56 -22.39 -10.55
C ALA A 18 -25.13 -21.36 -11.60
N GLN A 19 -25.97 -20.35 -11.80
CA GLN A 19 -25.65 -19.14 -12.56
C GLN A 19 -24.41 -18.53 -11.91
N SER A 20 -23.24 -18.76 -12.51
CA SER A 20 -22.05 -18.02 -12.14
C SER A 20 -22.32 -16.56 -12.49
N GLU A 21 -22.68 -15.74 -11.50
CA GLU A 21 -22.77 -14.29 -11.68
C GLU A 21 -21.46 -13.82 -12.30
N LYS A 22 -21.52 -13.36 -13.56
CA LYS A 22 -20.36 -12.76 -14.22
C LYS A 22 -20.11 -11.43 -13.51
N THR A 23 -19.20 -11.42 -12.54
CA THR A 23 -18.72 -10.21 -11.88
C THR A 23 -18.34 -9.18 -12.94
N LYS A 24 -19.07 -8.06 -12.98
CA LYS A 24 -18.86 -6.96 -13.94
C LYS A 24 -17.43 -6.44 -13.78
N LYS A 25 -16.68 -6.31 -14.88
CA LYS A 25 -15.33 -5.73 -14.83
C LYS A 25 -15.43 -4.27 -14.34
N PRO A 26 -14.70 -3.88 -13.28
CA PRO A 26 -14.67 -2.50 -12.81
C PRO A 26 -14.09 -1.54 -13.83
N GLN A 27 -14.49 -0.27 -13.74
CA GLN A 27 -13.88 0.80 -14.52
C GLN A 27 -12.43 1.01 -14.06
N PRO A 28 -11.45 1.11 -14.99
CA PRO A 28 -10.08 1.44 -14.65
C PRO A 28 -9.95 2.83 -14.03
N VAL A 29 -8.95 3.01 -13.17
CA VAL A 29 -8.49 4.33 -12.74
C VAL A 29 -7.91 5.06 -13.95
N LYS A 30 -8.42 6.26 -14.22
CA LYS A 30 -7.94 7.06 -15.34
C LYS A 30 -6.81 7.95 -14.88
N HIS A 31 -5.70 7.92 -15.61
CA HIS A 31 -4.68 8.95 -15.44
C HIS A 31 -5.26 10.32 -15.80
N SER A 32 -5.08 11.27 -14.90
CA SER A 32 -5.42 12.66 -15.12
C SER A 32 -4.14 13.44 -15.45
N ASN A 33 -4.21 14.35 -16.44
CA ASN A 33 -3.12 15.30 -16.71
C ASN A 33 -2.99 16.36 -15.60
N LEU A 34 -3.41 16.07 -14.37
CA LEU A 34 -3.18 16.94 -13.24
C LEU A 34 -1.67 17.15 -13.14
N VAL A 35 -1.25 18.41 -13.10
CA VAL A 35 0.13 18.75 -12.74
C VAL A 35 0.41 18.04 -11.44
N LYS A 36 1.48 17.22 -11.38
CA LYS A 36 1.99 16.64 -10.12
C LYS A 36 2.05 17.78 -9.11
N GLN A 37 1.04 17.88 -8.22
CA GLN A 37 0.92 19.03 -7.32
C GLN A 37 2.10 19.03 -6.34
N HIS A 38 2.60 17.83 -6.04
CA HIS A 38 3.79 17.60 -5.27
C HIS A 38 5.02 17.70 -6.18
N SER A 39 5.50 18.93 -6.36
CA SER A 39 6.76 19.17 -7.06
C SER A 39 7.93 18.69 -6.21
N TYR A 40 8.25 17.39 -6.32
CA TYR A 40 9.42 16.77 -5.67
C TYR A 40 10.73 17.49 -6.01
N SER A 41 10.75 18.27 -7.10
CA SER A 41 11.88 19.15 -7.46
C SER A 41 12.26 20.16 -6.37
N GLN A 42 11.32 20.54 -5.50
CA GLN A 42 11.60 21.46 -4.38
C GLN A 42 12.47 20.80 -3.29
N LEU A 43 12.43 19.47 -3.16
CA LEU A 43 13.32 18.73 -2.24
C LEU A 43 14.79 18.86 -2.65
N LEU A 44 15.05 19.01 -3.95
CA LEU A 44 16.40 19.18 -4.52
C LEU A 44 16.93 20.62 -4.38
N LYS A 45 16.09 21.59 -4.03
CA LYS A 45 16.50 23.01 -4.00
C LYS A 45 17.16 23.45 -2.71
N ASN A 46 17.00 22.70 -1.61
CA ASN A 46 17.64 23.09 -0.36
C ASN A 46 19.14 22.76 -0.40
N LYS A 47 19.97 23.79 -0.61
CA LYS A 47 21.44 23.66 -0.72
C LYS A 47 22.15 23.55 0.63
N LYS A 48 21.49 23.87 1.75
CA LYS A 48 22.07 23.69 3.08
C LYS A 48 21.80 22.27 3.54
N MET A 49 22.88 21.51 3.71
CA MET A 49 22.82 20.14 4.21
C MET A 49 22.27 20.12 5.62
N GLU A 50 21.32 19.24 5.87
CA GLU A 50 20.74 19.04 7.19
C GLU A 50 21.68 18.16 8.02
N HIS A 51 21.81 18.48 9.31
CA HIS A 51 22.59 17.69 10.27
C HIS A 51 21.69 17.36 11.46
N PHE A 52 21.89 16.18 12.04
CA PHE A 52 21.13 15.71 13.19
C PHE A 52 21.78 16.17 14.50
N ASP A 53 21.03 16.81 15.38
CA ASP A 53 21.53 17.25 16.69
C ASP A 53 21.39 16.12 17.70
N ILE A 54 22.38 15.23 17.73
CA ILE A 54 22.41 14.04 18.61
C ILE A 54 22.29 14.44 20.08
N LYS A 55 22.97 15.51 20.50
CA LYS A 55 22.95 15.97 21.90
C LYS A 55 21.56 16.44 22.31
N LYS A 56 20.90 17.22 21.45
CA LYS A 56 19.51 17.64 21.68
C LYS A 56 18.59 16.44 21.73
N PHE A 57 18.71 15.51 20.79
CA PHE A 57 17.89 14.31 20.76
C PHE A 57 18.05 13.47 22.04
N ASP A 58 19.28 13.15 22.44
CA ASP A 58 19.55 12.35 23.64
C ASP A 58 19.04 13.00 24.93
N ALA A 59 18.99 14.33 24.98
CA ALA A 59 18.46 15.07 26.13
C ALA A 59 16.92 15.07 26.22
N HIS A 60 16.21 14.78 25.12
CA HIS A 60 14.74 14.93 25.06
C HIS A 60 13.97 13.68 24.62
N LYS A 61 14.66 12.64 24.17
CA LYS A 61 14.03 11.38 23.77
C LYS A 61 13.33 10.70 24.95
N ASP A 62 12.22 10.05 24.66
CA ASP A 62 11.48 9.23 25.61
C ASP A 62 12.12 7.83 25.81
N GLU A 63 11.52 7.02 26.69
CA GLU A 63 11.97 5.65 26.95
C GLU A 63 11.96 4.77 25.69
N SER A 64 11.11 5.09 24.71
CA SER A 64 10.99 4.39 23.43
C SER A 64 11.94 4.95 22.36
N GLN A 65 12.90 5.81 22.75
CA GLN A 65 13.86 6.46 21.86
C GLN A 65 13.21 7.38 20.80
N ASN A 66 12.09 8.03 21.14
CA ASN A 66 11.44 9.01 20.26
C ASN A 66 11.49 10.41 20.87
N TYR A 67 11.68 11.42 20.04
CA TYR A 67 11.56 12.82 20.41
C TYR A 67 10.61 13.52 19.45
N LYS A 68 9.47 13.98 19.98
CA LYS A 68 8.40 14.63 19.20
C LYS A 68 8.17 16.05 19.64
N TYR A 69 8.13 16.98 18.68
CA TYR A 69 7.89 18.39 18.93
C TYR A 69 7.17 19.06 17.76
N THR A 70 6.67 20.28 17.97
CA THR A 70 5.94 21.06 16.95
C THR A 70 6.69 22.37 16.68
N LEU A 71 6.86 22.71 15.40
CA LEU A 71 7.45 23.97 14.94
C LEU A 71 6.43 25.10 15.00
N GLU A 72 6.89 26.35 14.90
CA GLU A 72 6.03 27.54 14.92
C GLU A 72 4.97 27.55 13.80
N ASP A 73 5.28 26.97 12.64
CA ASP A 73 4.34 26.82 11.53
C ASP A 73 3.31 25.69 11.72
N GLY A 74 3.38 24.99 12.85
CA GLY A 74 2.52 23.87 13.21
C GLY A 74 2.93 22.53 12.59
N SER A 75 4.09 22.47 11.91
CA SER A 75 4.66 21.20 11.47
C SER A 75 5.06 20.35 12.67
N VAL A 76 4.75 19.06 12.61
CA VAL A 76 5.17 18.08 13.61
C VAL A 76 6.49 17.48 13.17
N VAL A 77 7.45 17.43 14.09
CA VAL A 77 8.74 16.77 13.91
C VAL A 77 8.82 15.58 14.85
N GLU A 78 9.20 14.43 14.32
CA GLU A 78 9.43 13.21 15.07
C GLU A 78 10.83 12.69 14.74
N GLU A 79 11.69 12.64 15.75
CA GLU A 79 13.06 12.15 15.67
C GLU A 79 13.18 10.84 16.43
N TYR A 80 13.87 9.84 15.87
CA TYR A 80 13.99 8.51 16.47
C TYR A 80 15.22 7.77 15.96
N THR A 81 15.57 6.66 16.60
CA THR A 81 16.68 5.79 16.16
C THR A 81 16.20 4.61 15.33
N GLY A 82 17.00 4.23 14.33
CA GLY A 82 16.76 3.02 13.54
C GLY A 82 17.03 1.73 14.30
N LEU A 83 16.73 0.60 13.64
CA LEU A 83 17.01 -0.73 14.20
C LEU A 83 18.48 -0.83 14.63
N ASN A 84 18.71 -1.29 15.85
CA ASN A 84 20.03 -1.39 16.49
C ASN A 84 20.77 -0.06 16.72
N ASN A 85 20.06 1.08 16.70
CA ASN A 85 20.62 2.41 17.01
C ASN A 85 21.79 2.85 16.11
N HIS A 86 21.85 2.35 14.88
CA HIS A 86 22.92 2.70 13.94
C HIS A 86 22.62 3.93 13.08
N GLU A 87 21.40 4.45 13.13
CA GLU A 87 20.96 5.60 12.32
C GLU A 87 19.97 6.44 13.11
N TYR A 88 19.90 7.72 12.76
CA TYR A 88 18.86 8.63 13.25
C TYR A 88 17.89 8.95 12.13
N MET A 89 16.63 9.12 12.48
CA MET A 89 15.57 9.53 11.57
C MET A 89 14.97 10.85 12.02
N ARG A 90 14.53 11.65 11.06
CA ARG A 90 13.67 12.80 11.29
C ARG A 90 12.54 12.78 10.27
N ASP A 91 11.32 12.73 10.79
CA ASP A 91 10.10 12.88 10.03
C ASP A 91 9.51 14.26 10.29
N ILE A 92 9.16 14.97 9.20
CA ILE A 92 8.57 16.31 9.26
C ILE A 92 7.25 16.30 8.49
N THR A 93 6.14 16.43 9.22
CA THR A 93 4.79 16.49 8.65
C THR A 93 4.22 17.88 8.85
N LYS A 94 3.98 18.61 7.75
CA LYS A 94 3.33 19.93 7.82
C LYS A 94 1.92 19.81 8.39
N LYS A 95 1.45 20.86 9.06
CA LYS A 95 0.08 20.93 9.58
C LYS A 95 -0.95 20.58 8.50
N LYS A 96 -1.80 19.58 8.77
CA LYS A 96 -2.83 19.07 7.83
C LYS A 96 -2.26 18.51 6.51
N SER A 97 -0.99 18.09 6.48
CA SER A 97 -0.40 17.41 5.33
C SER A 97 -0.59 15.90 5.46
N LEU A 98 -0.88 15.23 4.34
CA LEU A 98 -0.82 13.77 4.20
C LEU A 98 0.60 13.28 3.87
N PHE A 99 1.52 14.22 3.63
CA PHE A 99 2.89 13.94 3.24
C PHE A 99 3.87 14.31 4.34
N THR A 100 4.87 13.45 4.49
CA THR A 100 5.97 13.60 5.43
C THR A 100 7.28 13.64 4.69
N THR A 101 8.13 14.60 5.04
CA THR A 101 9.54 14.57 4.62
C THR A 101 10.30 13.69 5.58
N ASN A 102 11.02 12.70 5.02
CA ASN A 102 11.76 11.70 5.79
C ASN A 102 13.25 11.98 5.55
N LEU A 103 14.01 12.05 6.63
CA LEU A 103 15.45 12.22 6.59
C LEU A 103 16.10 11.12 7.42
N VAL A 104 17.11 10.48 6.86
CA VAL A 104 17.92 9.46 7.52
C VAL A 104 19.33 10.01 7.67
N PHE A 105 19.92 9.84 8.85
CA PHE A 105 21.24 10.33 9.19
C PHE A 105 22.14 9.17 9.67
N ASP A 106 23.43 9.29 9.38
CA ASP A 106 24.45 8.36 9.87
C ASP A 106 24.68 8.52 11.39
N PRO A 107 25.46 7.63 12.03
CA PRO A 107 25.79 7.77 13.46
C PRO A 107 26.47 9.09 13.85
N SER A 108 27.09 9.78 12.87
CA SER A 108 27.75 11.07 13.07
C SER A 108 26.79 12.25 12.87
N GLY A 109 25.52 11.99 12.51
CA GLY A 109 24.48 12.98 12.27
C GLY A 109 24.47 13.56 10.86
N ASN A 110 25.27 13.02 9.91
CA ASN A 110 25.26 13.49 8.53
C ASN A 110 24.08 12.91 7.76
N LEU A 111 23.46 13.73 6.91
CA LEU A 111 22.34 13.30 6.07
C LEU A 111 22.78 12.20 5.10
N LYS A 112 22.14 11.03 5.18
CA LYS A 112 22.33 9.90 4.28
C LYS A 112 21.27 9.86 3.20
N THR A 113 20.00 10.02 3.58
CA THR A 113 18.88 9.87 2.65
C THR A 113 17.81 10.90 2.95
N LYS A 114 17.20 11.41 1.87
CA LYS A 114 16.07 12.33 1.95
C LYS A 114 15.00 11.96 0.94
N GLY A 115 13.76 11.96 1.38
CA GLY A 115 12.61 11.61 0.54
C GLY A 115 11.29 12.04 1.14
N GLN A 116 10.21 11.61 0.51
CA GLN A 116 8.85 11.88 0.95
C GLN A 116 8.01 10.61 0.97
N THR A 117 7.13 10.52 1.95
CA THR A 117 6.15 9.45 2.10
C THR A 117 4.74 10.02 2.19
N PHE A 118 3.75 9.25 1.75
CA PHE A 118 2.36 9.42 2.17
C PHE A 118 2.17 8.70 3.50
N LYS A 119 1.70 9.43 4.53
CA LYS A 119 1.40 8.93 5.88
C LYS A 119 2.47 8.02 6.49
N ASN A 120 3.74 8.32 6.24
CA ASN A 120 4.90 7.57 6.73
C ASN A 120 4.98 6.11 6.26
N THR A 121 4.22 5.70 5.24
CA THR A 121 4.23 4.32 4.73
C THR A 121 4.72 4.22 3.30
N THR A 122 4.24 5.09 2.43
CA THR A 122 4.41 4.91 0.98
C THR A 122 5.36 5.93 0.44
N GLU A 123 6.56 5.49 0.07
CA GLU A 123 7.56 6.31 -0.61
C GLU A 123 6.99 6.90 -1.89
N LEU A 124 7.17 8.20 -2.11
CA LEU A 124 6.70 8.94 -3.28
C LEU A 124 7.79 9.82 -3.87
N GLY A 125 7.76 9.98 -5.19
CA GLY A 125 8.64 10.90 -5.90
C GLY A 125 10.13 10.57 -5.82
N ILE A 126 10.93 11.61 -5.60
CA ILE A 126 12.39 11.53 -5.68
C ILE A 126 13.00 11.29 -4.30
N TRP A 127 13.82 10.24 -4.22
CA TRP A 127 14.68 9.93 -3.07
C TRP A 127 16.13 10.18 -3.44
N THR A 128 16.86 10.87 -2.58
CA THR A 128 18.27 11.21 -2.79
C THR A 128 19.12 10.61 -1.69
N ASP A 129 20.21 9.96 -2.09
CA ASP A 129 21.21 9.37 -1.19
C ASP A 129 22.53 10.14 -1.29
N TYR A 130 23.19 10.31 -0.16
CA TYR A 130 24.40 11.08 0.02
C TYR A 130 25.52 10.24 0.65
N ASP A 131 26.77 10.59 0.36
CA ASP A 131 27.94 10.01 1.02
C ASP A 131 28.19 10.64 2.39
N GLU A 132 29.17 10.11 3.14
CA GLU A 132 29.53 10.61 4.47
C GLU A 132 30.04 12.07 4.47
N LYS A 133 30.49 12.58 3.31
CA LYS A 133 30.88 13.98 3.12
C LYS A 133 29.68 14.83 2.66
N GLY A 134 28.54 14.19 2.46
CA GLY A 134 27.29 14.78 2.01
C GLY A 134 27.21 15.08 0.51
N ASN A 135 28.07 14.46 -0.31
CA ASN A 135 27.94 14.54 -1.76
C ASN A 135 26.79 13.63 -2.23
N LEU A 136 26.00 14.08 -3.19
CA LEU A 136 24.94 13.28 -3.79
C LEU A 136 25.53 12.04 -4.49
N ILE A 137 25.17 10.85 -4.01
CA ILE A 137 25.53 9.57 -4.63
C ILE A 137 24.50 9.20 -5.69
N LYS A 138 23.21 9.30 -5.34
CA LYS A 138 22.13 8.69 -6.11
C LYS A 138 20.85 9.49 -6.01
N THR A 139 20.06 9.43 -7.08
CA THR A 139 18.68 9.89 -7.11
C THR A 139 17.81 8.77 -7.66
N THR A 140 16.76 8.41 -6.93
CA THR A 140 15.79 7.37 -7.31
C THR A 140 14.42 8.03 -7.47
N ASP A 141 13.88 8.01 -8.69
CA ASP A 141 12.48 8.37 -8.92
C ASP A 141 11.60 7.14 -8.71
N THR A 142 10.98 7.08 -7.53
CA THR A 142 10.11 5.98 -7.11
C THR A 142 8.77 5.97 -7.87
N ASP A 143 8.39 7.09 -8.48
CA ASP A 143 7.18 7.18 -9.31
C ASP A 143 7.40 6.70 -10.74
N LYS A 144 8.66 6.65 -11.21
CA LYS A 144 9.03 6.29 -12.58
C LYS A 144 8.35 5.02 -13.14
N PRO A 145 8.14 3.94 -12.36
CA PRO A 145 7.46 2.75 -12.87
C PRO A 145 5.96 2.90 -13.10
N PHE A 146 5.34 3.94 -12.56
CA PHE A 146 3.90 4.12 -12.48
C PHE A 146 3.43 5.20 -13.46
N ILE A 147 2.44 4.86 -14.29
CA ILE A 147 1.71 5.85 -15.12
C ILE A 147 0.55 6.43 -14.30
N ILE A 148 -0.15 5.58 -13.55
CA ILE A 148 -1.17 6.01 -12.59
C ILE A 148 -0.45 6.62 -11.40
N THR A 149 -0.66 7.92 -11.17
CA THR A 149 0.04 8.66 -10.12
C THR A 149 -0.65 8.51 -8.78
N PHE A 150 0.00 8.97 -7.72
CA PHE A 150 -0.63 9.08 -6.42
C PHE A 150 -1.90 9.96 -6.47
N GLU A 151 -1.86 11.07 -7.20
CA GLU A 151 -3.02 11.97 -7.34
C GLU A 151 -4.22 11.29 -8.00
N ASP A 152 -3.98 10.41 -8.98
CA ASP A 152 -5.05 9.62 -9.59
C ASP A 152 -5.68 8.65 -8.56
N ILE A 153 -4.86 8.04 -7.71
CA ILE A 153 -5.31 7.16 -6.63
C ILE A 153 -6.04 7.94 -5.53
N ALA A 154 -5.54 9.12 -5.15
CA ALA A 154 -6.19 9.99 -4.18
C ALA A 154 -7.58 10.41 -4.67
N LYS A 155 -7.68 10.85 -5.93
CA LYS A 155 -8.97 11.17 -6.55
C LYS A 155 -9.90 9.96 -6.61
N PHE A 156 -9.38 8.79 -6.96
CA PHE A 156 -10.13 7.54 -6.94
C PHE A 156 -10.74 7.23 -5.55
N CYS A 157 -10.01 7.54 -4.48
CA CYS A 157 -10.47 7.42 -3.10
C CYS A 157 -11.55 8.46 -2.76
N GLU A 158 -11.35 9.72 -3.14
CA GLU A 158 -12.30 10.81 -2.91
C GLU A 158 -13.66 10.56 -3.59
N GLU A 159 -13.65 10.08 -4.84
CA GLU A 159 -14.86 9.69 -5.59
C GLU A 159 -15.66 8.58 -4.88
N ARG A 160 -15.00 7.84 -3.98
CA ARG A 160 -15.55 6.76 -3.16
C ARG A 160 -15.81 7.18 -1.72
N LYS A 161 -15.79 8.49 -1.44
CA LYS A 161 -16.02 9.05 -0.11
C LYS A 161 -15.07 8.50 0.96
N ALA A 162 -13.88 8.06 0.55
CA ALA A 162 -12.83 7.66 1.46
C ALA A 162 -12.18 8.90 2.09
N ASP A 163 -12.02 8.89 3.40
CA ASP A 163 -11.24 9.91 4.10
C ASP A 163 -9.75 9.53 4.07
N LEU A 164 -8.94 10.27 3.32
CA LEU A 164 -7.50 10.06 3.24
C LEU A 164 -6.78 10.29 4.58
N TYR A 165 -7.33 11.13 5.47
CA TYR A 165 -6.77 11.40 6.80
C TYR A 165 -7.10 10.29 7.80
N ALA A 166 -8.12 9.47 7.55
CA ALA A 166 -8.48 8.37 8.43
C ALA A 166 -7.35 7.36 8.54
N TYR A 167 -7.02 6.89 9.75
CA TYR A 167 -5.98 5.89 9.97
C TYR A 167 -6.22 4.59 9.19
N SER A 168 -7.50 4.23 8.98
CA SER A 168 -7.91 3.05 8.20
C SER A 168 -7.68 3.17 6.69
N THR A 169 -7.41 4.38 6.18
CA THR A 169 -7.12 4.59 4.76
C THR A 169 -5.62 4.46 4.51
N THR A 170 -5.24 3.43 3.76
CA THR A 170 -3.87 3.18 3.31
C THR A 170 -3.81 3.19 1.79
N ILE A 171 -2.75 3.78 1.25
CA ILE A 171 -2.43 3.77 -0.18
C ILE A 171 -0.99 3.30 -0.25
N ASP A 172 -0.80 2.04 -0.60
CA ASP A 172 0.50 1.40 -0.71
C ASP A 172 0.81 1.07 -2.17
N ARG A 173 2.08 0.84 -2.48
CA ARG A 173 2.48 0.43 -3.82
C ARG A 173 3.61 -0.58 -3.80
N PHE A 174 3.69 -1.35 -4.87
CA PHE A 174 4.73 -2.33 -5.08
C PHE A 174 5.26 -2.23 -6.49
N TYR A 175 6.57 -2.43 -6.65
CA TYR A 175 7.22 -2.55 -7.95
C TYR A 175 8.22 -3.70 -7.93
N ASP A 176 8.02 -4.68 -8.81
CA ASP A 176 8.95 -5.76 -9.04
C ASP A 176 9.91 -5.38 -10.18
N GLN A 177 11.18 -5.24 -9.84
CA GLN A 177 12.23 -4.88 -10.79
C GLN A 177 12.43 -5.92 -11.90
N SER A 178 12.17 -7.20 -11.63
CA SER A 178 12.40 -8.32 -12.56
C SER A 178 11.25 -8.47 -13.55
N THR A 179 10.01 -8.52 -13.06
CA THR A 179 8.81 -8.71 -13.89
C THR A 179 8.25 -7.39 -14.42
N LYS A 180 8.73 -6.26 -13.90
CA LYS A 180 8.23 -4.91 -14.21
C LYS A 180 6.75 -4.71 -13.85
N VAL A 181 6.21 -5.57 -12.97
CA VAL A 181 4.88 -5.42 -12.39
C VAL A 181 4.92 -4.28 -11.39
N CYS A 182 3.98 -3.34 -11.52
CA CYS A 182 3.77 -2.28 -10.55
C CYS A 182 2.30 -2.22 -10.19
N THR A 183 1.98 -2.13 -8.90
CA THR A 183 0.61 -2.16 -8.40
C THR A 183 0.42 -1.13 -7.31
N TRP A 184 -0.75 -0.52 -7.28
CA TRP A 184 -1.26 0.20 -6.12
C TRP A 184 -2.20 -0.73 -5.33
N THR A 185 -2.14 -0.65 -4.01
CA THR A 185 -3.11 -1.28 -3.11
C THR A 185 -3.72 -0.18 -2.24
N VAL A 186 -5.04 -0.04 -2.33
CA VAL A 186 -5.78 0.95 -1.57
C VAL A 186 -6.70 0.25 -0.59
N LYS A 187 -6.59 0.59 0.69
CA LYS A 187 -7.55 0.19 1.72
C LYS A 187 -8.26 1.41 2.23
N TYR A 188 -9.58 1.35 2.36
CA TYR A 188 -10.36 2.48 2.87
C TYR A 188 -11.73 2.03 3.38
N THR A 189 -12.30 2.86 4.25
CA THR A 189 -13.73 2.85 4.57
C THR A 189 -14.42 3.88 3.68
N GLY A 190 -15.46 3.48 2.96
CA GLY A 190 -16.14 4.36 2.00
C GLY A 190 -17.18 3.60 1.20
N GLU A 191 -17.43 4.06 -0.02
CA GLU A 191 -18.43 3.49 -0.93
C GLU A 191 -17.77 2.80 -2.14
N TYR A 192 -18.24 1.61 -2.48
CA TYR A 192 -17.91 0.93 -3.73
C TYR A 192 -19.19 0.43 -4.39
N GLU A 193 -19.46 0.89 -5.62
CA GLU A 193 -20.65 0.54 -6.40
C GLU A 193 -21.97 0.69 -5.60
N GLY A 194 -22.12 1.81 -4.88
CA GLY A 194 -23.32 2.10 -4.09
C GLY A 194 -23.39 1.42 -2.72
N THR A 195 -22.41 0.59 -2.37
CA THR A 195 -22.36 -0.09 -1.07
C THR A 195 -21.32 0.56 -0.17
N VAL A 196 -21.68 0.88 1.07
CA VAL A 196 -20.74 1.38 2.08
C VAL A 196 -20.07 0.20 2.78
N GLY A 197 -18.75 0.27 2.99
CA GLY A 197 -17.99 -0.78 3.65
C GLY A 197 -16.51 -0.50 3.74
N ASN A 198 -15.75 -1.52 4.15
CA ASN A 198 -14.30 -1.52 4.12
C ASN A 198 -13.83 -2.28 2.89
N TYR A 199 -12.99 -1.64 2.07
CA TYR A 199 -12.55 -2.20 0.80
C TYR A 199 -11.03 -2.25 0.73
N SER A 200 -10.52 -3.30 0.10
CA SER A 200 -9.14 -3.42 -0.36
C SER A 200 -9.16 -3.59 -1.88
N ILE A 201 -8.46 -2.72 -2.59
CA ILE A 201 -8.47 -2.67 -4.06
C ILE A 201 -7.03 -2.71 -4.58
N ASP A 202 -6.74 -3.70 -5.41
CA ASP A 202 -5.48 -3.79 -6.13
C ASP A 202 -5.66 -3.23 -7.55
N ILE A 203 -4.73 -2.37 -7.97
CA ILE A 203 -4.81 -1.59 -9.21
C ILE A 203 -3.49 -1.72 -9.94
N ASP A 204 -3.54 -1.98 -11.25
CA ASP A 204 -2.35 -1.99 -12.09
C ASP A 204 -1.79 -0.56 -12.24
N GLY A 205 -0.52 -0.37 -11.86
CA GLY A 205 0.13 0.94 -11.82
C GLY A 205 0.42 1.57 -13.18
N LYS A 206 0.32 0.82 -14.29
CA LYS A 206 0.52 1.34 -15.65
C LYS A 206 -0.80 1.65 -16.34
N THR A 207 -1.78 0.78 -16.16
CA THR A 207 -3.03 0.82 -16.94
C THR A 207 -4.20 1.37 -16.14
N GLY A 208 -4.11 1.35 -14.80
CA GLY A 208 -5.22 1.67 -13.91
C GLY A 208 -6.29 0.59 -13.86
N ASP A 209 -6.10 -0.54 -14.54
CA ASP A 209 -7.02 -1.67 -14.46
C ASP A 209 -7.15 -2.11 -13.00
N ILE A 210 -8.40 -2.19 -12.51
CA ILE A 210 -8.67 -2.86 -11.24
C ILE A 210 -8.34 -4.35 -11.42
N LEU A 211 -7.47 -4.87 -10.57
CA LEU A 211 -7.04 -6.25 -10.55
C LEU A 211 -7.85 -7.06 -9.54
N ARG A 212 -8.17 -6.46 -8.40
CA ARG A 212 -8.91 -7.13 -7.32
C ARG A 212 -9.71 -6.13 -6.49
N VAL A 213 -10.87 -6.56 -6.03
CA VAL A 213 -11.70 -5.84 -5.06
C VAL A 213 -12.17 -6.82 -4.00
N ILE A 214 -11.82 -6.55 -2.75
CA ILE A 214 -12.24 -7.31 -1.58
C ILE A 214 -13.01 -6.36 -0.66
N GLN A 215 -14.20 -6.78 -0.24
CA GLN A 215 -14.90 -6.14 0.86
C GLN A 215 -14.64 -6.93 2.13
N THR A 216 -14.24 -6.25 3.21
CA THR A 216 -14.06 -6.85 4.53
C THR A 216 -15.19 -6.41 5.46
N PHE A 217 -15.72 -7.35 6.23
CA PHE A 217 -16.80 -7.16 7.19
C PHE A 217 -16.57 -8.04 8.43
N GLY A 218 -17.37 -7.81 9.46
CA GLY A 218 -17.28 -8.54 10.72
C GLY A 218 -16.02 -8.24 11.55
N LYS A 219 -15.97 -8.81 12.76
CA LYS A 219 -14.86 -8.57 13.72
C LYS A 219 -13.68 -9.51 13.50
N HIS A 220 -13.85 -10.56 12.70
CA HIS A 220 -12.86 -11.61 12.49
C HIS A 220 -12.21 -11.55 11.10
N GLY A 221 -12.44 -10.47 10.36
CA GLY A 221 -11.84 -10.26 9.04
C GLY A 221 -12.51 -11.09 7.95
N GLU A 222 -13.80 -11.40 8.12
CA GLU A 222 -14.60 -12.00 7.06
C GLU A 222 -14.54 -11.12 5.80
N HIS A 223 -14.46 -11.76 4.64
CA HIS A 223 -14.31 -11.02 3.40
C HIS A 223 -15.10 -11.64 2.25
N LYS A 224 -15.46 -10.78 1.31
CA LYS A 224 -16.09 -11.13 0.05
C LYS A 224 -15.24 -10.57 -1.09
N THR A 225 -14.78 -11.44 -1.96
CA THR A 225 -14.17 -11.03 -3.23
C THR A 225 -15.28 -10.56 -4.16
N ILE A 226 -15.29 -9.26 -4.46
CA ILE A 226 -16.24 -8.64 -5.40
C ILE A 226 -15.74 -8.81 -6.83
N TYR A 227 -14.43 -8.69 -7.03
CA TYR A 227 -13.80 -8.83 -8.34
C TYR A 227 -12.39 -9.39 -8.18
N ASP A 228 -12.02 -10.31 -9.07
CA ASP A 228 -10.66 -10.83 -9.19
C ASP A 228 -10.35 -11.12 -10.66
N LYS A 229 -9.40 -10.37 -11.22
CA LYS A 229 -8.93 -10.55 -12.59
C LYS A 229 -8.10 -11.83 -12.65
N LYS A 230 -8.74 -12.95 -13.02
CA LYS A 230 -8.03 -14.20 -13.35
C LYS A 230 -6.98 -13.92 -14.43
N LEU A 231 -5.71 -13.93 -14.04
CA LEU A 231 -4.61 -13.79 -14.99
C LEU A 231 -4.53 -15.06 -15.85
N SER A 232 -4.89 -14.96 -17.12
CA SER A 232 -4.72 -16.03 -18.11
C SER A 232 -3.24 -16.08 -18.52
N GLY A 233 -2.44 -16.83 -17.76
CA GLY A 233 -1.01 -17.06 -18.05
C GLY A 233 -0.39 -17.91 -16.96
N ALA A 234 -0.03 -19.15 -17.31
CA ALA A 234 0.36 -20.20 -16.39
C ALA A 234 1.47 -19.80 -15.39
N ARG A 235 1.16 -19.84 -14.09
CA ARG A 235 2.17 -20.26 -13.08
C ARG A 235 2.38 -21.76 -13.24
N LYS A 236 3.27 -22.18 -14.15
CA LYS A 236 3.92 -23.49 -14.02
C LYS A 236 4.97 -23.37 -12.93
N VAL A 237 4.56 -23.61 -11.68
CA VAL A 237 5.53 -24.01 -10.66
C VAL A 237 5.93 -25.44 -11.00
N GLY A 238 7.21 -25.65 -11.28
CA GLY A 238 7.74 -26.97 -11.64
C GLY A 238 7.36 -28.01 -10.59
N VAL A 239 6.59 -29.01 -11.01
CA VAL A 239 6.32 -30.20 -10.20
C VAL A 239 7.62 -30.99 -10.15
N ASN A 240 8.33 -30.91 -9.04
CA ASN A 240 9.40 -31.86 -8.75
C ASN A 240 8.74 -33.19 -8.37
N LYS A 241 8.84 -34.18 -9.25
CA LYS A 241 8.38 -35.55 -8.97
C LYS A 241 9.32 -36.19 -7.95
N GLY A 242 8.85 -36.37 -6.72
CA GLY A 242 9.55 -37.13 -5.69
C GLY A 242 8.75 -37.10 -4.40
N GLY A 243 8.16 -38.24 -4.02
CA GLY A 243 7.15 -38.33 -2.97
C GLY A 243 7.69 -38.15 -1.55
N LYS A 244 6.86 -37.60 -0.68
CA LYS A 244 6.24 -38.31 0.46
C LYS A 244 5.18 -37.41 1.10
N MET A 245 4.22 -38.08 1.69
CA MET A 245 2.91 -37.63 2.15
C MET A 245 3.02 -36.74 3.41
N GLY A 246 2.27 -35.63 3.43
CA GLY A 246 1.95 -34.86 4.64
C GLY A 246 2.62 -33.49 4.74
N GLN A 247 2.00 -32.45 4.18
CA GLN A 247 2.04 -31.07 4.68
C GLN A 247 1.01 -30.20 3.93
N THR A 248 0.20 -29.48 4.72
CA THR A 248 -0.87 -28.57 4.30
C THR A 248 -0.33 -27.51 3.33
N THR A 249 -0.98 -27.33 2.20
CA THR A 249 -0.55 -26.37 1.17
C THR A 249 -0.88 -24.95 1.62
N GLU A 250 0.11 -24.19 2.11
CA GLU A 250 0.00 -22.75 2.28
C GLU A 250 -0.11 -22.07 0.91
N ILE A 251 -1.24 -21.40 0.67
CA ILE A 251 -1.37 -20.41 -0.39
C ILE A 251 -0.57 -19.19 0.05
N LYS A 252 0.64 -18.97 -0.49
CA LYS A 252 1.36 -17.70 -0.36
C LYS A 252 0.58 -16.59 -1.06
N VAL A 253 -0.33 -15.97 -0.32
CA VAL A 253 -0.83 -14.62 -0.59
C VAL A 253 0.36 -13.70 -0.36
N PHE A 254 0.95 -13.18 -1.43
CA PHE A 254 1.95 -12.12 -1.33
C PHE A 254 1.25 -10.81 -0.95
N GLY A 255 0.86 -10.71 0.32
CA GLY A 255 0.80 -9.43 1.01
C GLY A 255 2.22 -9.15 1.50
N VAL A 256 2.81 -8.05 1.05
CA VAL A 256 4.03 -7.54 1.68
C VAL A 256 3.65 -7.20 3.11
N ALA A 257 4.09 -8.02 4.06
CA ALA A 257 4.06 -7.67 5.46
C ALA A 257 5.06 -6.52 5.64
N TYR A 258 4.56 -5.29 5.64
CA TYR A 258 5.24 -4.25 6.40
C TYR A 258 5.12 -4.65 7.87
N LEU A 259 6.27 -4.90 8.50
CA LEU A 259 6.38 -5.02 9.95
C LEU A 259 6.13 -3.64 10.58
N ASN A 260 4.86 -3.21 10.61
CA ASN A 260 4.41 -2.20 11.56
C ASN A 260 4.09 -2.92 12.86
N ASN A 261 5.13 -3.23 13.63
CA ASN A 261 4.99 -3.70 15.00
C ASN A 261 4.84 -2.47 15.92
N HIS A 262 3.76 -1.71 15.74
CA HIS A 262 3.28 -0.84 16.80
C HIS A 262 2.56 -1.74 17.81
N GLY A 263 3.16 -1.86 18.99
CA GLY A 263 2.59 -2.59 20.12
C GLY A 263 1.17 -2.11 20.40
N ALA A 264 0.19 -2.93 20.01
CA ALA A 264 -1.14 -2.87 20.55
C ALA A 264 -1.07 -3.27 22.03
N LYS A 265 -1.09 -2.29 22.94
CA LYS A 265 -1.49 -2.52 24.32
C LYS A 265 -3.02 -2.54 24.37
N ASN A 266 -3.58 -3.74 24.54
CA ASN A 266 -4.93 -3.91 25.02
C ASN A 266 -4.89 -3.95 26.56
N TYR A 267 -5.62 -3.02 27.18
CA TYR A 267 -5.91 -2.87 28.63
C TYR A 267 -4.75 -2.56 29.56
#